data_AF-A0A1S1V7G8-F1
#
_entry.id   AF-A0A1S1V7G8-F1
#
_cell.length_a   1.000
_cell.length_b   1.000
_cell.length_c   1.000
_cell.angle_alpha   90.00
_cell.angle_beta   90.00
_cell.angle_gamma   90.00
#
_symmetry.space_group_name_H-M   'P 1'
#
loop_
_entity.id
_entity.type
_entity.pdbx_description
1 polymer ?
#
loop_
_entity_poly.entity_id
_entity_poly.type
_entity_poly.pdbx_seq_one_letter_code
_entity_poly.pdbx_strand_id
1 'polypeptide(L)'
;MKKTLKKHLNKKGLTLLEVIITIAIVSIIIPVAFSVLGFGNKTFNSGISRRDIQQNVRNISTVMVDEIRYEGSNQTESVDEIYLVDKIPSESNRLEKIKYIAIEETGLKIYVGKSPTPSTQLGDNNGINFEKSSIERIKEKNETVAIKIKVVGEESGNSYEVETAVYPLNGEISSGEGLPIIIEFKGE
;
A
#
# COMPACT_ATOMS: atom_id res chain seq x y z
N MET A 1 69.12 49.26 -22.08
CA MET A 1 69.12 48.58 -20.76
C MET A 1 67.97 47.57 -20.73
N LYS A 2 68.20 46.32 -21.20
CA LYS A 2 67.16 45.28 -21.30
C LYS A 2 67.17 44.45 -20.02
N LYS A 3 66.13 44.59 -19.19
CA LYS A 3 65.89 43.80 -17.99
C LYS A 3 65.31 42.44 -18.44
N THR A 4 66.14 41.41 -18.53
CA THR A 4 65.71 40.05 -18.84
C THR A 4 64.90 39.51 -17.66
N LEU A 5 63.57 39.48 -17.79
CA LEU A 5 62.71 38.70 -16.91
C LEU A 5 63.07 37.22 -17.07
N LYS A 6 63.81 36.68 -16.09
CA LYS A 6 63.97 35.23 -15.91
C LYS A 6 62.60 34.66 -15.53
N LYS A 7 61.86 34.17 -16.53
CA LYS A 7 60.68 33.34 -16.33
C LYS A 7 61.16 31.98 -15.81
N HIS A 8 61.15 31.79 -14.49
CA HIS A 8 61.32 30.47 -13.89
C HIS A 8 60.15 29.60 -14.34
N LEU A 9 60.32 28.86 -15.44
CA LEU A 9 59.46 27.73 -15.75
C LEU A 9 59.63 26.72 -14.61
N ASN A 10 58.66 26.71 -13.70
CA ASN A 10 58.56 25.81 -12.57
C ASN A 10 58.41 24.38 -13.10
N LYS A 11 59.53 23.70 -13.36
CA LYS A 11 59.58 22.30 -13.81
C LYS A 11 59.36 21.34 -12.63
N LYS A 12 58.25 21.49 -11.90
CA LYS A 12 57.83 20.48 -10.93
C LYS A 12 57.13 19.37 -11.71
N GLY A 13 57.90 18.40 -12.20
CA GLY A 13 57.35 17.16 -12.75
C GLY A 13 56.72 16.33 -11.64
N LEU A 14 55.63 15.63 -11.95
CA LEU A 14 55.08 14.58 -11.09
C LEU A 14 56.16 13.54 -10.80
N THR A 15 56.40 13.26 -9.52
CA THR A 15 57.36 12.21 -9.16
C THR A 15 56.73 10.83 -9.37
N LEU A 16 57.52 9.83 -9.75
CA LEU A 16 57.02 8.45 -9.92
C LEU A 16 56.37 7.92 -8.63
N LEU A 17 56.94 8.28 -7.48
CA LEU A 17 56.42 7.93 -6.16
C LEU A 17 55.01 8.51 -5.92
N GLU A 18 54.80 9.78 -6.29
CA GLU A 18 53.50 10.45 -6.16
C GLU A 18 52.43 9.76 -7.01
N VAL A 19 52.77 9.31 -8.22
CA VAL A 19 51.85 8.56 -9.08
C VAL A 19 51.48 7.21 -8.46
N ILE A 20 52.46 6.45 -7.96
CA ILE A 20 52.23 5.14 -7.33
C ILE A 20 51.35 5.27 -6.09
N ILE A 21 51.63 6.25 -5.22
CA ILE A 21 50.83 6.50 -4.02
C ILE A 21 49.41 6.93 -4.40
N THR A 22 49.26 7.78 -5.41
CA THR A 22 47.93 8.22 -5.88
C THR A 22 47.11 7.04 -6.39
N ILE A 23 47.71 6.17 -7.22
CA ILE A 23 47.02 4.97 -7.72
C ILE A 23 46.64 4.01 -6.59
N ALA A 24 47.55 3.80 -5.62
CA ALA A 24 47.29 2.96 -4.46
C ALA A 24 46.14 3.49 -3.58
N ILE A 25 46.02 4.81 -3.44
CA ILE A 25 44.91 5.43 -2.69
C ILE A 25 43.61 5.31 -3.49
N VAL A 26 43.63 5.61 -4.79
CA VAL A 26 42.45 5.54 -5.66
C VAL A 26 41.89 4.12 -5.75
N SER A 27 42.75 3.10 -5.81
CA SER A 27 42.33 1.70 -5.86
C SER A 27 41.59 1.25 -4.60
N ILE A 28 41.84 1.88 -3.45
CA ILE A 28 41.11 1.62 -2.19
C ILE A 28 39.81 2.42 -2.14
N ILE A 29 39.84 3.69 -2.57
CA ILE A 29 38.68 4.59 -2.49
C ILE A 29 37.55 4.12 -3.41
N ILE A 30 37.87 3.68 -4.63
CA ILE A 30 36.85 3.31 -5.64
C ILE A 30 35.92 2.19 -5.12
N PRO A 31 36.41 1.03 -4.64
CA PRO A 31 35.54 -0.02 -4.10
C PRO A 31 34.68 0.44 -2.92
N VAL A 32 35.22 1.29 -2.04
CA VAL A 32 34.49 1.84 -0.90
C VAL A 32 33.34 2.72 -1.39
N ALA A 33 33.59 3.61 -2.36
CA ALA A 33 32.57 4.46 -2.95
C ALA A 33 31.45 3.63 -3.59
N PHE A 34 31.78 2.60 -4.37
CA PHE A 34 30.79 1.71 -4.97
C PHE A 34 29.98 0.93 -3.92
N SER A 35 30.62 0.51 -2.82
CA SER A 35 29.94 -0.18 -1.72
C SER A 35 28.92 0.73 -1.03
N VAL A 36 29.29 1.98 -0.76
CA VAL A 36 28.39 2.99 -0.18
C VAL A 36 27.21 3.29 -1.11
N LEU A 37 27.46 3.47 -2.41
CA LEU A 37 26.41 3.69 -3.40
C LEU A 37 25.45 2.49 -3.49
N GLY A 38 25.98 1.27 -3.50
CA GLY A 38 25.18 0.05 -3.51
C GLY A 38 24.30 -0.09 -2.26
N PHE A 39 24.86 0.22 -1.09
CA PHE A 39 24.10 0.24 0.17
C PHE A 39 23.00 1.30 0.17
N GLY A 40 23.32 2.52 -0.31
CA GLY A 40 22.36 3.62 -0.42
C GLY A 40 21.17 3.26 -1.31
N ASN A 41 21.42 2.72 -2.49
CA ASN A 41 20.37 2.32 -3.42
C ASN A 41 19.46 1.23 -2.84
N LYS A 42 20.05 0.21 -2.18
CA LYS A 42 19.27 -0.85 -1.52
C LYS A 42 18.37 -0.29 -0.42
N THR A 43 18.95 0.53 0.46
CA THR A 43 18.21 1.14 1.58
C THR A 43 17.09 2.05 1.09
N PHE A 44 17.34 2.85 0.06
CA PHE A 44 16.35 3.74 -0.53
C PHE A 44 15.19 2.96 -1.17
N ASN A 45 15.49 1.93 -1.96
CA ASN A 45 14.46 1.10 -2.61
C ASN A 45 13.60 0.35 -1.58
N SER A 46 14.21 -0.22 -0.54
CA SER A 46 13.45 -0.83 0.56
C SER A 46 12.58 0.19 1.30
N GLY A 47 13.06 1.43 1.46
CA GLY A 47 12.28 2.52 2.04
C GLY A 47 11.06 2.90 1.19
N ILE A 48 11.21 2.97 -0.13
CA ILE A 48 10.10 3.23 -1.07
C ILE A 48 9.07 2.12 -0.99
N SER A 49 9.47 0.86 -1.14
CA SER A 49 8.55 -0.29 -1.08
C SER A 49 7.77 -0.29 0.23
N ARG A 50 8.43 -0.12 1.37
CA ARG A 50 7.75 -0.06 2.67
C ARG A 50 6.75 1.09 2.77
N ARG A 51 7.06 2.27 2.22
CA ARG A 51 6.16 3.42 2.18
C ARG A 51 4.94 3.13 1.31
N ASP A 52 5.14 2.49 0.16
CA ASP A 52 4.09 2.20 -0.80
C ASP A 52 3.11 1.15 -0.26
N ILE A 53 3.60 0.08 0.39
CA ILE A 53 2.75 -0.88 1.12
C ILE A 53 1.92 -0.15 2.18
N GLN A 54 2.56 0.68 3.02
CA GLN A 54 1.86 1.42 4.08
C GLN A 54 0.76 2.32 3.55
N GLN A 55 1.04 3.06 2.48
CA GLN A 55 0.08 3.95 1.87
C GLN A 55 -1.09 3.17 1.27
N ASN A 56 -0.84 2.07 0.57
CA ASN A 56 -1.90 1.25 -0.03
C ASN A 56 -2.79 0.58 1.01
N VAL A 57 -2.20 -0.04 2.03
CA VAL A 57 -2.96 -0.65 3.15
C VAL A 57 -3.83 0.41 3.85
N ARG A 58 -3.30 1.62 4.08
CA ARG A 58 -4.09 2.72 4.68
C ARG A 58 -5.21 3.20 3.77
N ASN A 59 -4.96 3.35 2.48
CA ASN A 59 -5.98 3.77 1.52
C ASN A 59 -7.13 2.75 1.46
N ILE A 60 -6.80 1.46 1.37
CA ILE A 60 -7.79 0.38 1.40
C ILE A 60 -8.60 0.41 2.70
N SER A 61 -7.92 0.50 3.85
CA SER A 61 -8.58 0.57 5.14
C SER A 61 -9.51 1.79 5.26
N THR A 62 -9.06 2.95 4.77
CA THR A 62 -9.86 4.19 4.79
C THR A 62 -11.10 4.05 3.92
N VAL A 63 -10.94 3.57 2.67
CA VAL A 63 -12.07 3.37 1.76
C VAL A 63 -13.04 2.34 2.33
N MET A 64 -12.58 1.21 2.87
CA MET A 64 -13.49 0.26 3.51
C MET A 64 -14.25 0.86 4.69
N VAL A 65 -13.58 1.64 5.54
CA VAL A 65 -14.23 2.32 6.66
C VAL A 65 -15.29 3.28 6.15
N ASP A 66 -15.00 4.06 5.11
CA ASP A 66 -15.94 5.03 4.56
C ASP A 66 -17.15 4.35 3.90
N GLU A 67 -16.91 3.31 3.11
CA GLU A 67 -17.95 2.50 2.44
C GLU A 67 -18.88 1.84 3.49
N ILE A 68 -18.32 1.20 4.52
CA ILE A 68 -19.10 0.57 5.60
C ILE A 68 -19.83 1.61 6.46
N ARG A 69 -19.21 2.77 6.71
CA ARG A 69 -19.76 3.77 7.63
C ARG A 69 -20.90 4.57 7.00
N TYR A 70 -20.78 4.99 5.74
CA TYR A 70 -21.58 6.08 5.18
C TYR A 70 -22.51 5.71 4.02
N GLU A 71 -22.38 4.55 3.39
CA GLU A 71 -23.10 4.26 2.14
C GLU A 71 -24.61 4.42 2.18
N GLY A 72 -25.26 4.16 3.32
CA GLY A 72 -26.70 4.38 3.47
C GLY A 72 -27.14 5.86 3.40
N SER A 73 -26.23 6.83 3.49
CA SER A 73 -26.56 8.27 3.50
C SER A 73 -26.24 9.01 2.21
N ASN A 74 -25.30 8.49 1.42
CA ASN A 74 -24.75 9.21 0.27
C ASN A 74 -24.62 8.24 -0.91
N GLN A 75 -25.65 8.13 -1.76
CA GLN A 75 -25.55 8.28 -3.23
C GLN A 75 -26.76 7.70 -4.01
N THR A 76 -27.16 8.49 -5.01
CA THR A 76 -27.61 8.24 -6.40
C THR A 76 -28.10 6.86 -6.86
N GLU A 77 -27.66 5.75 -6.27
CA GLU A 77 -28.17 4.40 -6.56
C GLU A 77 -28.47 3.70 -5.23
N SER A 78 -29.74 3.40 -4.98
CA SER A 78 -30.19 2.74 -3.75
C SER A 78 -29.56 1.35 -3.63
N VAL A 79 -28.53 1.23 -2.80
CA VAL A 79 -27.97 -0.04 -2.34
C VAL A 79 -28.72 -0.44 -1.08
N ASP A 80 -29.28 -1.64 -1.10
CA ASP A 80 -30.06 -2.15 0.04
C ASP A 80 -29.11 -2.82 1.07
N GLU A 81 -28.06 -3.49 0.58
CA GLU A 81 -27.17 -4.33 1.39
C GLU A 81 -25.70 -4.25 0.94
N ILE A 82 -24.77 -4.27 1.91
CA ILE A 82 -23.33 -4.51 1.65
C ILE A 82 -22.95 -5.92 2.07
N TYR A 83 -22.28 -6.62 1.17
CA TYR A 83 -21.73 -7.96 1.36
C TYR A 83 -20.22 -7.85 1.45
N LEU A 84 -19.69 -8.14 2.63
CA LEU A 84 -18.26 -8.29 2.87
C LEU A 84 -17.88 -9.74 2.61
N VAL A 85 -17.13 -9.98 1.53
CA VAL A 85 -16.81 -11.32 1.02
C VAL A 85 -15.32 -11.51 0.81
N ASP A 86 -14.84 -12.74 0.99
CA ASP A 86 -13.43 -13.07 0.73
C ASP A 86 -13.08 -13.00 -0.76
N LYS A 87 -14.07 -13.27 -1.63
CA LYS A 87 -13.91 -13.27 -3.07
C LYS A 87 -15.18 -12.76 -3.74
N ILE A 88 -15.04 -11.91 -4.75
CA ILE A 88 -16.18 -11.39 -5.49
C ILE A 88 -16.89 -12.53 -6.25
N PRO A 89 -18.22 -12.71 -6.10
CA PRO A 89 -18.98 -13.69 -6.85
C PRO A 89 -18.92 -13.43 -8.37
N SER A 90 -19.11 -14.47 -9.18
CA SER A 90 -19.25 -14.30 -10.63
C SER A 90 -20.43 -13.39 -10.97
N GLU A 91 -20.37 -12.72 -12.12
CA GLU A 91 -21.40 -11.78 -12.57
C GLU A 91 -22.82 -12.35 -12.52
N SER A 92 -22.98 -13.62 -12.90
CA SER A 92 -24.25 -14.36 -12.86
C SER A 92 -24.86 -14.51 -11.47
N ASN A 93 -24.03 -14.47 -10.43
CA ASN A 93 -24.41 -14.76 -9.04
C ASN A 93 -24.56 -13.48 -8.21
N ARG A 94 -24.29 -12.32 -8.80
CA ARG A 94 -24.48 -11.04 -8.12
C ARG A 94 -25.92 -10.59 -8.20
N LEU A 95 -26.42 -10.12 -7.07
CA LEU A 95 -27.76 -9.61 -6.93
C LEU A 95 -27.79 -8.12 -7.29
N GLU A 96 -28.94 -7.66 -7.77
CA GLU A 96 -29.16 -6.23 -8.00
C GLU A 96 -29.23 -5.49 -6.65
N LYS A 97 -28.80 -4.23 -6.63
CA LYS A 97 -28.79 -3.38 -5.42
C LYS A 97 -27.96 -3.87 -4.24
N ILE A 98 -27.10 -4.86 -4.44
CA ILE A 98 -26.12 -5.28 -3.45
C ILE A 98 -24.75 -4.73 -3.82
N LYS A 99 -24.03 -4.21 -2.82
CA LYS A 99 -22.63 -3.87 -2.96
C LYS A 99 -21.76 -5.00 -2.43
N TYR A 100 -20.83 -5.49 -3.23
CA TYR A 100 -19.85 -6.50 -2.84
C TYR A 100 -18.50 -5.84 -2.63
N ILE A 101 -17.93 -6.02 -1.44
CA ILE A 101 -16.60 -5.53 -1.08
C ILE A 101 -15.72 -6.74 -0.76
N ALA A 102 -14.59 -6.85 -1.45
CA ALA A 102 -13.59 -7.89 -1.20
C ALA A 102 -12.18 -7.31 -1.24
N ILE A 103 -11.30 -7.85 -0.40
CA ILE A 103 -9.86 -7.67 -0.54
C ILE A 103 -9.31 -8.96 -1.15
N GLU A 104 -8.96 -8.88 -2.42
CA GLU A 104 -8.31 -9.97 -3.16
C GLU A 104 -6.79 -9.77 -3.17
N GLU A 105 -6.04 -10.73 -3.71
CA GLU A 105 -4.56 -10.66 -3.77
C GLU A 105 -4.04 -9.38 -4.43
N THR A 106 -4.78 -8.86 -5.42
CA THR A 106 -4.43 -7.63 -6.15
C THR A 106 -4.97 -6.35 -5.48
N GLY A 107 -5.67 -6.48 -4.35
CA GLY A 107 -6.16 -5.38 -3.53
C GLY A 107 -7.67 -5.32 -3.42
N LEU A 108 -8.18 -4.13 -3.10
CA LEU A 108 -9.59 -3.90 -2.82
C LEU A 108 -10.38 -3.82 -4.13
N LYS A 109 -11.47 -4.56 -4.21
CA LYS A 109 -12.47 -4.46 -5.28
C LYS A 109 -13.86 -4.24 -4.69
N ILE A 110 -14.56 -3.27 -5.26
CA ILE A 110 -15.92 -2.92 -4.88
C ILE A 110 -16.80 -2.99 -6.11
N TYR A 111 -17.85 -3.80 -6.06
CA TYR A 111 -18.82 -3.94 -7.14
C TYR A 111 -20.21 -3.56 -6.66
N VAL A 112 -20.96 -2.86 -7.51
CA VAL A 112 -22.37 -2.54 -7.27
C VAL A 112 -23.22 -3.32 -8.25
N GLY A 113 -24.17 -4.09 -7.70
CA GLY A 113 -25.09 -4.91 -8.47
C GLY A 113 -24.37 -5.90 -9.39
N LYS A 114 -24.84 -5.94 -10.64
CA LYS A 114 -24.31 -6.83 -11.70
C LYS A 114 -23.22 -6.20 -12.56
N SER A 115 -22.71 -5.01 -12.22
CA SER A 115 -21.71 -4.30 -13.05
C SER A 115 -20.49 -5.17 -13.36
N PRO A 116 -20.10 -5.38 -14.63
CA PRO A 116 -18.94 -6.22 -14.97
C PRO A 116 -17.62 -5.63 -14.48
N THR A 117 -17.58 -4.33 -14.24
CA THR A 117 -16.40 -3.58 -13.76
C THR A 117 -16.57 -3.15 -12.31
N PRO A 118 -15.48 -3.13 -11.52
CA PRO A 118 -15.53 -2.61 -10.16
C PRO A 118 -15.81 -1.11 -10.20
N SER A 119 -16.68 -0.66 -9.29
CA SER A 119 -16.92 0.76 -9.01
C SER A 119 -15.67 1.42 -8.39
N THR A 120 -14.97 0.68 -7.54
CA THR A 120 -13.71 1.09 -6.92
C THR A 120 -12.72 -0.05 -6.97
N GLN A 121 -11.49 0.24 -7.37
CA GLN A 121 -10.39 -0.71 -7.37
C GLN A 121 -9.11 -0.04 -6.85
N LEU A 122 -8.47 -0.64 -5.86
CA LEU A 122 -7.21 -0.16 -5.28
C LEU A 122 -6.22 -1.32 -5.17
N GLY A 123 -4.93 -1.05 -5.41
CA GLY A 123 -3.83 -2.01 -5.20
C GLY A 123 -3.31 -2.71 -6.46
N ASP A 124 -3.93 -2.52 -7.63
CA ASP A 124 -3.86 -3.51 -8.71
C ASP A 124 -2.51 -3.70 -9.43
N ASN A 125 -1.42 -2.97 -9.15
CA ASN A 125 -0.22 -3.04 -10.01
C ASN A 125 1.17 -2.75 -9.41
N ASN A 126 1.35 -2.79 -8.08
CA ASN A 126 2.66 -2.43 -7.49
C ASN A 126 3.45 -3.62 -6.92
N GLY A 127 3.08 -4.87 -7.23
CA GLY A 127 3.76 -6.05 -6.67
C GLY A 127 3.51 -6.26 -5.17
N ILE A 128 2.50 -5.57 -4.62
CA ILE A 128 2.05 -5.72 -3.25
C ILE A 128 0.95 -6.79 -3.24
N ASN A 129 1.19 -7.87 -2.52
CA ASN A 129 0.20 -8.92 -2.32
C ASN A 129 -0.59 -8.59 -1.06
N PHE A 130 -1.92 -8.65 -1.16
CA PHE A 130 -2.78 -8.51 0.01
C PHE A 130 -3.13 -9.88 0.54
N GLU A 131 -2.38 -10.31 1.56
CA GLU A 131 -2.53 -11.63 2.14
C GLU A 131 -3.41 -11.52 3.39
N LYS A 132 -4.68 -11.93 3.26
CA LYS A 132 -5.60 -12.14 4.37
C LYS A 132 -6.15 -10.86 5.02
N SER A 133 -7.28 -10.42 4.49
CA SER A 133 -8.18 -9.60 5.28
C SER A 133 -9.03 -10.48 6.18
N SER A 134 -9.13 -10.15 7.47
CA SER A 134 -10.16 -10.74 8.32
C SER A 134 -11.20 -9.67 8.62
N ILE A 135 -12.44 -10.06 8.45
CA ILE A 135 -13.60 -9.24 8.76
C ILE A 135 -14.33 -9.98 9.87
N GLU A 136 -14.28 -9.42 11.07
CA GLU A 136 -14.83 -10.06 12.26
C GLU A 136 -15.91 -9.18 12.89
N ARG A 137 -17.02 -9.80 13.26
CA ARG A 137 -18.05 -9.17 14.07
C ARG A 137 -17.56 -9.14 15.53
N ILE A 138 -17.36 -7.95 16.08
CA ILE A 138 -17.05 -7.78 17.51
C ILE A 138 -18.25 -7.17 18.22
N LYS A 139 -18.59 -7.72 19.39
CA LYS A 139 -19.55 -7.11 20.33
C LYS A 139 -18.78 -6.33 21.37
N GLU A 140 -19.04 -5.03 21.49
CA GLU A 140 -18.51 -4.22 22.58
C GLU A 140 -19.40 -4.30 23.85
N LYS A 141 -18.87 -3.78 24.97
CA LYS A 141 -19.51 -3.83 26.30
C LYS A 141 -20.95 -3.30 26.35
N ASN A 142 -21.36 -2.50 25.36
CA ASN A 142 -22.68 -1.88 25.28
C ASN A 142 -23.59 -2.56 24.23
N GLU A 143 -23.30 -3.81 23.83
CA GLU A 143 -24.01 -4.56 22.79
C GLU A 143 -23.90 -3.98 21.36
N THR A 144 -23.19 -2.87 21.18
CA THR A 144 -22.86 -2.33 19.87
C THR A 144 -22.02 -3.33 19.08
N VAL A 145 -22.42 -3.55 17.84
CA VAL A 145 -21.72 -4.45 16.91
C VAL A 145 -20.79 -3.61 16.05
N ALA A 146 -19.51 -3.97 16.00
CA ALA A 146 -18.54 -3.39 15.08
C ALA A 146 -18.03 -4.43 14.09
N ILE A 147 -17.55 -3.95 12.95
CA ILE A 147 -16.82 -4.74 11.97
C ILE A 147 -15.34 -4.43 12.16
N LYS A 148 -14.59 -5.44 12.58
CA LYS A 148 -13.14 -5.38 12.68
C LYS A 148 -12.56 -5.77 11.32
N ILE A 149 -11.75 -4.89 10.75
CA ILE A 149 -11.10 -5.06 9.45
C ILE A 149 -9.61 -5.11 9.69
N LYS A 150 -8.98 -6.21 9.28
CA LYS A 150 -7.54 -6.35 9.20
C LYS A 150 -7.12 -6.32 7.74
N VAL A 151 -6.14 -5.50 7.38
CA VAL A 151 -5.58 -5.42 6.03
C VAL A 151 -4.08 -5.62 6.14
N VAL A 152 -3.55 -6.62 5.43
CA VAL A 152 -2.13 -6.93 5.39
C VAL A 152 -1.66 -6.80 3.95
N GLY A 153 -0.58 -6.05 3.75
CA GLY A 153 0.13 -5.96 2.47
C GLY A 153 1.55 -6.48 2.63
N GLU A 154 2.02 -7.23 1.64
CA GLU A 154 3.38 -7.77 1.59
C GLU A 154 4.06 -7.43 0.26
N GLU A 155 5.31 -6.98 0.32
CA GLU A 155 6.16 -6.79 -0.85
C GLU A 155 7.63 -7.04 -0.48
N SER A 156 8.33 -7.86 -1.27
CA SER A 156 9.76 -8.13 -1.12
C SER A 156 10.17 -8.57 0.30
N GLY A 157 9.34 -9.36 0.98
CA GLY A 157 9.56 -9.85 2.35
C GLY A 157 9.31 -8.81 3.45
N ASN A 158 8.81 -7.63 3.13
CA ASN A 158 8.29 -6.68 4.12
C ASN A 158 6.77 -6.82 4.19
N SER A 159 6.22 -6.96 5.39
CA SER A 159 4.78 -6.92 5.62
C SER A 159 4.39 -5.67 6.40
N TYR A 160 3.19 -5.17 6.13
CA TYR A 160 2.57 -4.11 6.91
C TYR A 160 1.10 -4.44 7.14
N GLU A 161 0.65 -4.20 8.36
CA GLU A 161 -0.69 -4.54 8.81
C GLU A 161 -1.37 -3.29 9.39
N VAL A 162 -2.63 -3.09 9.02
CA VAL A 162 -3.54 -2.14 9.65
C VAL A 162 -4.76 -2.89 10.13
N GLU A 163 -5.11 -2.66 11.40
CA GLU A 163 -6.31 -3.17 12.03
C GLU A 163 -7.19 -1.99 12.42
N THR A 164 -8.46 -2.01 12.01
CA THR A 164 -9.43 -0.97 12.33
C THR A 164 -10.77 -1.60 12.71
N ALA A 165 -11.59 -0.87 13.47
CA ALA A 165 -12.96 -1.26 13.78
C ALA A 165 -13.91 -0.15 13.32
N VAL A 166 -14.94 -0.53 12.58
CA VAL A 166 -15.93 0.40 12.03
C VAL A 166 -17.33 0.05 12.51
N TYR A 167 -18.08 1.10 12.81
CA TYR A 167 -19.50 1.05 13.14
C TYR A 167 -20.27 1.65 11.95
N PRO A 168 -21.16 0.88 11.30
CA PRO A 168 -22.05 1.45 10.30
C PRO A 168 -22.98 2.46 10.97
N LEU A 169 -23.17 3.63 10.36
CA LEU A 169 -24.05 4.66 10.92
C LEU A 169 -25.53 4.40 10.61
N ASN A 170 -25.81 3.82 9.43
CA ASN A 170 -27.17 3.71 8.89
C ASN A 170 -27.59 2.26 8.62
N GLY A 171 -26.81 1.28 9.07
CA GLY A 171 -27.03 -0.12 8.75
C GLY A 171 -26.96 -1.03 9.97
N GLU A 172 -27.71 -2.12 9.93
CA GLU A 172 -27.63 -3.19 10.92
C GLU A 172 -26.71 -4.30 10.42
N ILE A 173 -25.84 -4.80 11.30
CA ILE A 173 -24.89 -5.86 10.95
C ILE A 173 -25.55 -7.22 11.23
N SER A 174 -25.76 -8.00 10.18
CA SER A 174 -26.19 -9.39 10.24
C SER A 174 -25.05 -10.31 9.75
N SER A 175 -24.81 -11.41 10.46
CA SER A 175 -23.82 -12.42 10.07
C SER A 175 -24.12 -13.72 10.80
N GLY A 176 -24.28 -14.81 10.04
CA GLY A 176 -24.31 -16.17 10.56
C GLY A 176 -22.92 -16.80 10.56
N GLU A 177 -22.71 -17.84 11.38
CA GLU A 177 -21.45 -18.59 11.38
C GLU A 177 -21.15 -19.14 9.97
N GLY A 178 -20.01 -18.77 9.39
CA GLY A 178 -19.60 -19.21 8.06
C GLY A 178 -20.31 -18.51 6.89
N LEU A 179 -21.12 -17.49 7.16
CA LEU A 179 -21.76 -16.64 6.15
C LEU A 179 -21.02 -15.31 5.99
N PRO A 180 -21.12 -14.65 4.81
CA PRO A 180 -20.59 -13.31 4.65
C PRO A 180 -21.19 -12.36 5.69
N ILE A 181 -20.43 -11.32 6.04
CA ILE A 181 -20.95 -10.25 6.88
C ILE A 181 -21.79 -9.35 5.99
N ILE A 182 -23.04 -9.17 6.39
CA ILE A 182 -24.04 -8.38 5.68
C ILE A 182 -24.33 -7.13 6.51
N ILE A 183 -24.44 -6.01 5.82
CA ILE A 183 -24.88 -4.74 6.40
C ILE A 183 -26.17 -4.35 5.68
N GLU A 184 -27.29 -4.41 6.37
CA GLU A 184 -28.61 -4.06 5.85
C GLU A 184 -28.90 -2.59 6.17
N PHE A 185 -29.14 -1.77 5.15
CA PHE A 185 -29.54 -0.38 5.34
C PHE A 185 -31.06 -0.27 5.39
N LYS A 186 -31.58 0.43 6.39
CA LYS A 186 -33.00 0.78 6.41
C LYS A 186 -33.18 1.94 5.44
N GLY A 187 -33.71 1.64 4.24
CA GLY A 187 -34.14 2.67 3.30
C GLY A 187 -35.11 3.63 3.98
N GLU A 188 -34.85 4.93 3.86
CA GLU A 188 -35.78 5.99 4.31
C GLU A 188 -37.07 6.01 3.48
#